data_AF-A0A943FRD7-F1
#
_entry.id   AF-A0A943FRD7-F1
#
_cell.length_a   1.000
_cell.length_b   1.000
_cell.length_c   1.000
_cell.angle_alpha   90.00
_cell.angle_beta   90.00
_cell.angle_gamma   90.00
#
_symmetry.space_group_name_H-M   'P 1'
#
loop_
_entity.id
_entity.type
_entity.pdbx_description
1 polymer ?
#
loop_
_entity_poly.entity_id
_entity_poly.type
_entity_poly.pdbx_seq_one_letter_code
_entity_poly.pdbx_strand_id
1 'polypeptide(L)' 'MEKNVRLRVLYVMELFVEQTDSEKGVTMQEILDWLGEHDLTGERKSIYEDIHALKEFGLDIQYTQSDKTYRLASR' A
#
# COMPACT_ATOMS: atom_id res chain seq x y z
N MET A 1 -14.43 -10.90 -5.54
CA MET A 1 -13.70 -9.66 -5.20
C MET A 1 -14.52 -8.43 -5.56
N GLU A 2 -14.53 -7.43 -4.67
CA GLU A 2 -15.31 -6.19 -4.74
C GLU A 2 -14.42 -4.99 -5.07
N LYS A 3 -14.99 -3.98 -5.74
CA LYS A 3 -14.36 -2.66 -5.91
C LYS A 3 -14.90 -1.71 -4.84
N ASN A 4 -14.22 -1.63 -3.70
CA ASN A 4 -14.57 -0.73 -2.61
C ASN A 4 -13.38 0.16 -2.24
N VAL A 5 -13.41 1.42 -2.70
CA VAL A 5 -12.28 2.36 -2.53
C VAL A 5 -11.99 2.65 -1.06
N ARG A 6 -13.02 2.79 -0.22
CA ARG A 6 -12.84 3.13 1.20
C ARG A 6 -12.15 2.00 1.95
N LEU A 7 -12.62 0.77 1.78
CA LEU A 7 -11.99 -0.40 2.40
C LEU A 7 -10.58 -0.62 1.84
N ARG A 8 -10.41 -0.50 0.53
CA ARG A 8 -9.10 -0.68 -0.12
C ARG A 8 -8.04 0.25 0.46
N VAL A 9 -8.33 1.55 0.64
CA VAL A 9 -7.39 2.50 1.25
C VAL A 9 -7.01 2.07 2.67
N LEU A 10 -7.98 1.60 3.47
CA LEU A 10 -7.74 1.15 4.84
C LEU A 10 -6.84 -0.10 4.88
N TYR A 11 -7.06 -1.07 3.98
CA TYR A 11 -6.22 -2.27 3.90
C TYR A 11 -4.82 -1.99 3.35
N VAL A 12 -4.67 -1.02 2.44
CA VAL A 12 -3.34 -0.57 1.99
C VAL A 12 -2.59 0.10 3.16
N MET A 13 -3.28 0.89 3.98
CA MET A 13 -2.70 1.47 5.20
C MET A 13 -2.27 0.40 6.20
N GLU A 14 -3.14 -0.58 6.47
CA GLU A 14 -2.86 -1.72 7.35
C GLU A 14 -1.63 -2.50 6.89
N LEU A 15 -1.54 -2.82 5.59
CA LEU A 15 -0.37 -3.47 5.01
C LEU A 15 0.93 -2.69 5.30
N PHE A 16 0.92 -1.37 5.11
CA PHE A 16 2.10 -0.55 5.38
C PHE A 16 2.48 -0.59 6.87
N VAL A 17 1.50 -0.43 7.76
CA VAL A 17 1.73 -0.39 9.22
C VAL A 17 2.22 -1.74 9.76
N GLU A 18 1.65 -2.84 9.28
CA GLU A 18 1.92 -4.18 9.82
C GLU A 18 3.11 -4.87 9.16
N GLN A 19 3.30 -4.70 7.85
CA GLN A 19 4.24 -5.49 7.07
C GLN A 19 5.50 -4.74 6.64
N THR A 20 5.55 -3.42 6.83
CA THR A 20 6.69 -2.58 6.42
C THR A 20 7.30 -1.76 7.57
N ASP A 21 8.56 -1.39 7.36
CA ASP A 21 9.34 -0.47 8.16
C ASP A 21 10.45 0.16 7.29
N SER A 22 11.43 0.84 7.89
CA SER A 22 12.50 1.52 7.14
C SER A 22 13.35 0.55 6.30
N GLU A 23 13.46 -0.71 6.69
CA GLU A 23 14.28 -1.73 6.05
C GLU A 23 13.47 -2.62 5.10
N LYS A 24 12.26 -3.01 5.53
CA LYS A 24 11.39 -3.94 4.80
C LYS A 24 10.26 -3.20 4.09
N GLY A 25 10.22 -3.29 2.76
CA GLY A 25 9.12 -2.79 1.94
C GLY A 25 8.29 -3.89 1.28
N VAL A 26 7.22 -3.48 0.60
CA VAL A 26 6.35 -4.33 -0.22
C VAL A 26 6.30 -3.82 -1.67
N THR A 27 6.30 -4.75 -2.62
CA THR A 27 6.15 -4.46 -4.05
C THR A 27 4.69 -4.16 -4.39
N MET A 28 4.47 -3.53 -5.55
CA MET A 28 3.12 -3.35 -6.07
C MET A 28 2.34 -4.67 -6.23
N GLN A 29 3.02 -5.77 -6.55
CA GLN A 29 2.35 -7.06 -6.67
C GLN A 29 1.88 -7.58 -5.30
N GLU A 30 2.71 -7.48 -4.27
CA GLU A 30 2.34 -7.88 -2.90
C GLU A 30 1.19 -7.03 -2.35
N ILE A 31 1.10 -5.74 -2.71
CA ILE A 31 -0.05 -4.90 -2.36
C ILE A 31 -1.34 -5.44 -3.01
N LEU A 32 -1.27 -5.84 -4.28
CA LEU A 32 -2.42 -6.39 -5.00
C LEU A 32 -2.83 -7.76 -4.44
N ASP A 33 -1.86 -8.60 -4.10
CA ASP A 33 -2.09 -9.93 -3.53
C ASP A 33 -2.72 -9.80 -2.13
N TRP A 34 -2.20 -8.91 -1.28
CA TRP A 34 -2.78 -8.58 0.03
C TRP A 34 -4.24 -8.13 -0.06
N LEU A 35 -4.56 -7.29 -1.04
CA LEU A 35 -5.95 -6.87 -1.27
C LEU A 35 -6.82 -8.06 -1.74
N GLY A 36 -6.27 -8.95 -2.56
CA GLY A 36 -6.97 -10.14 -3.02
C GLY A 36 -7.30 -11.13 -1.91
N GLU A 37 -6.41 -11.29 -0.92
CA GLU A 37 -6.67 -12.08 0.28
C GLU A 37 -7.85 -11.55 1.10
N HIS A 38 -8.16 -10.26 0.97
CA HIS A 38 -9.28 -9.58 1.62
C HIS A 38 -10.49 -9.36 0.69
N ASP A 39 -10.59 -10.13 -0.39
CA ASP A 39 -11.67 -10.03 -1.38
C ASP A 39 -11.80 -8.64 -2.05
N LEU A 40 -10.73 -7.84 -2.06
CA LEU A 40 -10.71 -6.50 -2.65
C LEU A 40 -9.93 -6.47 -3.95
N THR A 41 -10.43 -5.68 -4.90
CA THR A 41 -9.74 -5.41 -6.18
C THR A 41 -9.10 -4.02 -6.19
N GLY A 42 -7.94 -3.91 -6.84
CA GLY A 42 -7.28 -2.64 -7.12
C GLY A 42 -6.55 -2.71 -8.46
N GLU A 43 -6.70 -1.68 -9.29
CA GLU A 43 -5.81 -1.49 -10.44
C GLU A 43 -4.57 -0.73 -9.97
N ARG A 44 -3.40 -0.97 -10.58
CA ARG A 44 -2.15 -0.27 -10.22
C ARG A 44 -2.33 1.25 -10.16
N LYS A 45 -3.10 1.83 -11.10
CA LYS A 45 -3.42 3.26 -11.12
C LYS A 45 -4.15 3.69 -9.84
N SER A 46 -5.18 2.94 -9.44
CA SER A 46 -5.92 3.22 -8.21
C SER A 46 -5.07 3.03 -6.95
N ILE A 47 -4.15 2.07 -6.93
CA ILE A 47 -3.24 1.90 -5.78
C ILE A 47 -2.26 3.08 -5.67
N TYR A 48 -1.80 3.66 -6.78
CA TYR A 48 -1.01 4.89 -6.71
C TYR A 48 -1.81 6.06 -6.11
N GLU A 49 -3.09 6.18 -6.45
CA GLU A 49 -3.99 7.20 -5.87
C GLU A 49 -4.19 6.96 -4.37
N ASP A 50 -4.35 5.71 -3.93
CA ASP A 50 -4.47 5.36 -2.51
C ASP A 50 -3.18 5.67 -1.75
N ILE A 51 -2.02 5.29 -2.28
CA ILE A 51 -0.71 5.59 -1.68
C ILE A 51 -0.51 7.11 -1.58
N HIS A 52 -0.88 7.87 -2.62
CA HIS A 52 -0.82 9.33 -2.58
C HIS A 52 -1.71 9.91 -1.48
N ALA A 53 -2.96 9.45 -1.38
CA ALA A 53 -3.89 9.89 -0.35
C ALA A 53 -3.37 9.57 1.07
N LEU A 54 -2.72 8.42 1.28
CA LEU A 54 -2.11 8.06 2.56
C LEU A 54 -0.92 8.95 2.91
N LYS A 55 -0.12 9.35 1.92
CA LYS A 55 0.95 10.35 2.13
C LYS A 55 0.39 11.71 2.51
N GLU A 56 -0.67 12.16 1.84
CA GLU A 56 -1.36 13.43 2.18
C GLU A 56 -2.02 13.37 3.57
N PHE A 57 -2.52 12.20 3.97
CA PHE A 57 -3.05 11.97 5.30
C PHE A 57 -1.97 12.05 6.39
N GLY A 58 -0.72 11.73 6.06
CA GLY A 58 0.44 11.93 6.93
C GLY A 58 1.37 10.72 7.08
N LEU A 59 1.17 9.63 6.34
CA LEU A 59 2.09 8.49 6.38
C LEU A 59 3.37 8.79 5.59
N ASP A 60 4.54 8.55 6.19
CA ASP A 60 5.85 8.67 5.52
C ASP A 60 6.16 7.43 4.66
N ILE A 61 5.39 7.26 3.58
CA ILE A 61 5.58 6.16 2.63
C ILE A 61 6.62 6.56 1.59
N GLN A 62 7.69 5.77 1.45
CA GLN A 62 8.75 5.99 0.47
C GLN A 62 8.83 4.84 -0.54
N TYR A 63 9.24 5.17 -1.77
CA TYR A 63 9.48 4.19 -2.81
C TYR A 63 10.99 4.02 -3.02
N THR A 64 11.46 2.77 -2.97
CA THR A 64 12.86 2.43 -3.14
C THR A 64 13.07 1.82 -4.52
N GLN A 65 13.85 2.51 -5.37
CA GLN A 65 14.03 2.12 -6.77
C GLN A 65 14.87 0.83 -6.94
N SER A 66 15.79 0.54 -6.01
CA SER A 66 16.70 -0.61 -6.09
C SER A 66 15.97 -1.95 -5.98
N ASP A 67 15.00 -2.06 -5.07
CA ASP A 67 14.19 -3.27 -4.85
C ASP A 67 12.74 -3.12 -5.33
N LYS A 68 12.36 -1.94 -5.82
CA LYS A 68 11.02 -1.60 -6.34
C LYS A 68 9.91 -1.77 -5.30
N THR A 69 10.21 -1.44 -4.04
CA THR A 69 9.27 -1.57 -2.93
C THR A 69 8.78 -0.22 -2.40
N TYR A 70 7.62 -0.23 -1.75
CA TYR A 70 7.08 0.84 -0.92
C TYR A 70 7.22 0.48 0.54
N ARG A 71 7.56 1.44 1.41
CA ARG A 71 7.76 1.18 2.84
C ARG A 71 7.46 2.41 3.70
N LEU A 72 7.16 2.20 4.98
CA LEU A 72 7.11 3.28 5.97
C LEU A 72 8.52 3.64 6.42
N ALA A 73 8.98 4.85 6.07
CA ALA A 73 10.29 5.34 6.47
C ALA A 73 10.32 5.84 7.93
N SER A 74 9.16 6.21 8.50
CA SER A 74 8.99 6.56 9.91
C SER A 74 7.60 6.18 10.42
N ARG A 75 7.47 5.99 11.75
CA ARG A 75 6.24 5.62 12.46
C ARG A 75 5.83 6.70 13.46
#